data_AF-A0A6G8DD53-F1
#
_entry.id   AF-A0A6G8DD53-F1
#
_cell.length_a   1.000
_cell.length_b   1.000
_cell.length_c   1.000
_cell.angle_alpha   90.00
_cell.angle_beta   90.00
_cell.angle_gamma   90.00
#
_symmetry.space_group_name_H-M   'P 1'
#
loop_
_entity.id
_entity.type
_entity.pdbx_description
1 polymer ?
#
loop_
_entity_poly.entity_id
_entity_poly.type
_entity_poly.pdbx_seq_one_letter_code
_entity_poly.pdbx_strand_id
1 'polypeptide(L)'
;MVEAVKIACWKFDARPTDFISNVYVKNLNVEGETEMDTYTRIKANEQLYKDVTSTVIEAARILGVATELYFYIYSAAKNYKIPKAELHGALMGGGAQSVEMDSNIHFFKVGSNDGSIARILPTNLHKAILLGKAVVTH
;
A
#
# COMPACT_ATOMS: atom_id res chain seq x y z
N MET A 1 -8.31 4.44 8.98
CA MET A 1 -7.03 5.13 8.74
C MET A 1 -6.97 6.49 9.43
N VAL A 2 -7.87 7.44 9.12
CA VAL A 2 -7.88 8.81 9.69
C VAL A 2 -7.76 8.82 11.22
N GLU A 3 -8.62 8.08 11.93
CA GLU A 3 -8.59 8.08 13.41
C GLU A 3 -7.30 7.50 13.98
N ALA A 4 -6.72 6.48 13.34
CA ALA A 4 -5.43 5.94 13.78
C ALA A 4 -4.31 6.99 13.68
N VAL A 5 -4.31 7.79 12.60
CA VAL A 5 -3.36 8.90 12.45
C VAL A 5 -3.61 9.98 13.49
N LYS A 6 -4.87 10.39 13.73
CA LYS A 6 -5.19 11.38 14.77
C LYS A 6 -4.74 10.94 16.17
N ILE A 7 -4.99 9.69 16.53
CA ILE A 7 -4.55 9.11 17.80
C ILE A 7 -3.01 9.12 17.90
N ALA A 8 -2.32 8.75 16.83
CA ALA A 8 -0.86 8.78 16.79
C ALA A 8 -0.30 10.20 16.94
N CYS A 9 -0.85 11.17 16.20
CA CYS A 9 -0.49 12.59 16.33
C CYS A 9 -0.64 13.09 17.76
N TRP A 10 -1.77 12.79 18.41
CA TRP A 10 -2.01 13.15 19.80
C TRP A 10 -1.01 12.47 20.74
N LYS A 11 -0.71 11.19 20.53
CA LYS A 11 0.17 10.41 21.42
C LYS A 11 1.65 10.81 21.32
N PHE A 12 2.11 11.18 20.13
CA PHE A 12 3.51 11.39 19.82
C PHE A 12 3.88 12.85 19.57
N ASP A 13 2.95 13.79 19.77
CA ASP A 13 3.15 15.22 19.47
C ASP A 13 3.70 15.44 18.05
N ALA A 14 3.04 14.81 17.08
CA ALA A 14 3.48 14.74 15.69
C ALA A 14 2.39 15.22 14.74
N ARG A 15 2.77 15.51 13.49
CA ARG A 15 1.85 15.97 12.44
C ARG A 15 1.36 14.78 11.62
N PRO A 16 0.17 14.87 10.98
CA PRO A 16 -0.33 13.80 10.12
C PRO A 16 0.65 13.40 9.01
N THR A 17 1.40 14.36 8.46
CA THR A 17 2.46 14.12 7.46
C THR A 17 3.52 13.13 7.93
N ASP A 18 3.82 13.12 9.22
CA ASP A 18 4.87 12.26 9.77
C ASP A 18 4.45 10.78 9.76
N PHE A 19 3.14 10.49 9.63
CA PHE A 19 2.60 9.13 9.56
C PHE A 19 2.10 8.70 8.18
N ILE A 20 1.51 9.60 7.39
CA ILE A 20 0.82 9.23 6.14
C ILE A 20 1.61 9.52 4.86
N SER A 21 2.66 10.34 4.91
CA SER A 21 3.43 10.68 3.70
C SER A 21 4.17 9.48 3.10
N ASN A 22 4.47 8.46 3.91
CA ASN A 22 5.07 7.20 3.46
C ASN A 22 4.29 6.03 4.06
N VAL A 23 3.51 5.34 3.23
CA VAL A 23 2.72 4.18 3.64
C VAL A 23 3.41 2.93 3.11
N TYR A 24 3.73 1.99 3.98
CA TYR A 24 4.37 0.73 3.62
C TYR A 24 3.42 -0.43 3.87
N VAL A 25 3.25 -1.27 2.85
CA VAL A 25 2.50 -2.52 2.97
C VAL A 25 3.34 -3.69 2.47
N LYS A 26 3.14 -4.83 3.13
CA LYS A 26 3.61 -6.12 2.64
C LYS A 26 2.43 -6.81 1.99
N ASN A 27 2.59 -7.24 0.74
CA ASN A 27 1.66 -8.06 -0.04
C ASN A 27 0.24 -8.11 0.53
N LEU A 28 -0.58 -7.14 0.14
CA LEU A 28 -2.01 -7.19 0.46
C LEU A 28 -2.63 -8.39 -0.24
N ASN A 29 -3.51 -9.07 0.47
CA ASN A 29 -4.27 -10.20 -0.03
C ASN A 29 -5.71 -10.06 0.40
N VAL A 30 -6.62 -10.40 -0.50
CA VAL A 30 -8.03 -10.55 -0.14
C VAL A 30 -8.22 -11.76 0.78
N GLU A 31 -9.23 -11.67 1.64
CA GLU A 31 -9.62 -12.77 2.51
C GLU A 31 -10.22 -13.92 1.67
N GLY A 32 -9.95 -15.17 2.07
CA GLY A 32 -10.44 -16.34 1.34
C GLY A 32 -9.78 -16.59 -0.03
N GLU A 33 -8.67 -15.91 -0.37
CA GLU A 33 -8.02 -16.04 -1.69
C GLU A 33 -7.61 -17.47 -2.07
N THR A 34 -7.46 -18.37 -1.09
CA THR A 34 -7.10 -19.78 -1.30
C THR A 34 -8.23 -20.61 -1.91
N GLU A 35 -9.47 -20.14 -1.76
CA GLU A 35 -10.67 -20.80 -2.28
C GLU A 35 -11.09 -20.25 -3.66
N MET A 36 -10.46 -19.15 -4.09
CA MET A 36 -10.75 -18.49 -5.36
C MET A 36 -9.94 -19.11 -6.51
N ASP A 37 -10.57 -19.22 -7.67
CA ASP A 37 -9.83 -19.45 -8.90
C ASP A 37 -8.88 -18.29 -9.21
N THR A 38 -7.90 -18.54 -10.08
CA THR A 38 -6.85 -17.56 -10.37
C THR A 38 -7.38 -16.23 -10.91
N TYR A 39 -8.40 -16.24 -11.77
CA TYR A 39 -8.94 -15.01 -12.35
C TYR A 39 -9.67 -14.19 -11.28
N THR A 40 -10.55 -14.84 -10.52
CA THR A 40 -11.28 -14.18 -9.42
C THR A 40 -10.34 -13.62 -8.38
N ARG A 41 -9.30 -14.38 -8.01
CA ARG A 41 -8.26 -13.92 -7.06
C ARG A 41 -7.54 -12.67 -7.56
N ILE A 42 -7.17 -12.62 -8.84
CA ILE A 42 -6.49 -11.46 -9.42
C ILE A 42 -7.41 -10.24 -9.37
N LYS A 43 -8.68 -10.38 -9.81
CA LYS A 43 -9.66 -9.28 -9.81
C LYS A 43 -9.97 -8.76 -8.42
N ALA A 44 -10.11 -9.66 -7.45
CA ALA A 44 -10.33 -9.28 -6.07
C ALA A 44 -9.13 -8.51 -5.49
N ASN A 45 -7.90 -8.96 -5.77
CA ASN A 45 -6.70 -8.23 -5.38
C ASN A 45 -6.55 -6.89 -6.11
N GLU A 46 -6.88 -6.79 -7.41
CA GLU A 46 -6.92 -5.51 -8.14
C GLU A 46 -7.84 -4.52 -7.43
N GLN A 47 -9.04 -4.96 -7.06
CA GLN A 47 -10.01 -4.12 -6.36
C GLN A 47 -9.49 -3.70 -4.98
N LEU A 48 -8.88 -4.61 -4.22
CA LEU A 48 -8.26 -4.30 -2.93
C LEU A 48 -7.18 -3.22 -3.06
N TYR A 49 -6.25 -3.34 -4.01
CA TYR A 49 -5.19 -2.33 -4.22
C TYR A 49 -5.76 -0.99 -4.66
N LYS A 50 -6.80 -1.00 -5.52
CA LYS A 50 -7.51 0.21 -5.94
C LYS A 50 -8.16 0.92 -4.76
N ASP A 51 -8.86 0.19 -3.90
CA ASP A 51 -9.59 0.73 -2.75
C ASP A 51 -8.66 1.22 -1.65
N VAL A 52 -7.55 0.51 -1.40
CA VAL A 52 -6.55 0.98 -0.44
C VAL A 52 -5.88 2.26 -0.93
N THR A 53 -5.53 2.33 -2.22
CA THR A 53 -4.91 3.54 -2.80
C THR A 53 -5.83 4.75 -2.68
N SER A 54 -7.10 4.60 -3.04
CA SER A 54 -8.08 5.69 -2.92
C SER A 54 -8.33 6.08 -1.47
N THR A 55 -8.33 5.10 -0.55
CA THR A 55 -8.46 5.34 0.90
C THR A 55 -7.28 6.12 1.47
N VAL A 56 -6.04 5.85 1.03
CA VAL A 56 -4.85 6.61 1.47
C VAL A 56 -4.96 8.07 1.03
N ILE A 57 -5.34 8.31 -0.23
CA ILE A 57 -5.55 9.66 -0.78
C ILE A 57 -6.64 10.40 0.01
N GLU A 58 -7.76 9.73 0.25
CA GLU A 58 -8.89 10.32 0.97
C GLU A 58 -8.54 10.63 2.43
N ALA A 59 -7.80 9.73 3.09
CA ALA A 59 -7.33 9.96 4.45
C ALA A 59 -6.40 11.18 4.51
N ALA A 60 -5.46 11.31 3.57
CA ALA A 60 -4.58 12.48 3.48
C ALA A 60 -5.38 13.77 3.27
N ARG A 61 -6.38 13.76 2.39
CA ARG A 61 -7.30 14.89 2.17
C ARG A 61 -8.01 15.31 3.45
N ILE A 62 -8.61 14.36 4.17
CA ILE A 62 -9.32 14.63 5.44
C ILE A 62 -8.37 15.17 6.51
N LEU A 63 -7.13 14.70 6.53
CA LEU A 63 -6.08 15.15 7.45
C LEU A 63 -5.40 16.46 7.04
N GLY A 64 -5.80 17.06 5.91
CA GLY A 64 -5.21 18.31 5.41
C GLY A 64 -3.79 18.16 4.87
N VAL A 65 -3.38 16.94 4.48
CA VAL A 65 -2.07 16.68 3.88
C VAL A 65 -2.15 16.90 2.37
N ALA A 66 -1.56 17.99 1.90
CA ALA A 66 -1.57 18.41 0.49
C ALA A 66 -0.25 18.13 -0.26
N THR A 67 0.64 17.31 0.33
CA THR A 67 1.92 16.93 -0.28
C THR A 67 1.78 15.67 -1.14
N GLU A 68 2.84 15.32 -1.85
CA GLU A 68 2.98 13.97 -2.39
C GLU A 68 2.96 12.95 -1.24
N LEU A 69 2.35 11.81 -1.51
CA LEU A 69 2.37 10.63 -0.67
C LEU A 69 3.03 9.50 -1.46
N TYR A 70 3.79 8.67 -0.75
CA TYR A 70 4.44 7.52 -1.34
C TYR A 70 3.85 6.24 -0.74
N PHE A 71 3.24 5.43 -1.60
CA PHE A 71 2.69 4.14 -1.22
C PHE A 71 3.60 3.02 -1.71
N TYR A 72 4.29 2.39 -0.76
CA TYR A 72 5.29 1.36 -0.97
C TYR A 72 4.70 -0.02 -0.76
N ILE A 73 4.91 -0.92 -1.72
CA ILE A 73 4.39 -2.28 -1.70
C ILE A 73 5.56 -3.25 -1.84
N TYR A 74 5.79 -4.01 -0.77
CA TYR A 74 6.73 -5.13 -0.76
C TYR A 74 6.05 -6.38 -1.31
N SER A 75 6.45 -6.78 -2.51
CA SER A 75 5.92 -7.95 -3.21
C SER A 75 6.93 -9.09 -3.28
N ALA A 76 6.65 -10.20 -2.60
CA ALA A 76 7.53 -11.37 -2.61
C ALA A 76 7.62 -11.97 -4.03
N ALA A 77 8.83 -12.02 -4.59
CA ALA A 77 9.04 -12.35 -6.00
C ALA A 77 8.53 -13.75 -6.39
N LYS A 78 8.56 -14.71 -5.44
CA LYS A 78 8.11 -16.09 -5.64
C LYS A 78 6.64 -16.34 -5.24
N ASN A 79 5.94 -15.33 -4.72
CA ASN A 79 4.55 -15.43 -4.27
C ASN A 79 3.87 -14.06 -4.40
N TYR A 80 3.86 -13.54 -5.63
CA TYR A 80 3.13 -12.32 -5.92
C TYR A 80 1.63 -12.62 -5.89
N LYS A 81 0.85 -11.85 -5.13
CA LYS A 81 -0.61 -12.03 -4.99
C LYS A 81 -1.39 -11.58 -6.22
N ILE A 82 -0.75 -10.73 -7.01
CA ILE A 82 -1.26 -10.10 -8.22
C ILE A 82 -0.08 -9.87 -9.17
N PRO A 83 -0.21 -10.14 -10.49
CA PRO A 83 0.90 -9.89 -11.41
C PRO A 83 1.17 -8.38 -11.56
N LYS A 84 2.38 -8.04 -12.03
CA LYS A 84 2.90 -6.66 -11.99
C LYS A 84 2.01 -5.67 -12.75
N ALA A 85 1.52 -6.05 -13.93
CA ALA A 85 0.75 -5.14 -14.78
C ALA A 85 -0.59 -4.79 -14.14
N GLU A 86 -1.25 -5.78 -13.56
CA GLU A 86 -2.51 -5.68 -12.84
C GLU A 86 -2.33 -4.88 -11.55
N LEU A 87 -1.24 -5.08 -10.82
CA LEU A 87 -0.89 -4.26 -9.66
C LEU A 87 -0.74 -2.79 -10.06
N HIS A 88 0.07 -2.51 -11.08
CA HIS A 88 0.31 -1.14 -11.56
C HIS A 88 -0.99 -0.50 -12.04
N GLY A 89 -1.79 -1.24 -12.80
CA GLY A 89 -3.11 -0.81 -13.27
C GLY A 89 -4.08 -0.52 -12.12
N ALA A 90 -4.11 -1.36 -11.08
CA ALA A 90 -4.96 -1.17 -9.91
C ALA A 90 -4.59 0.10 -9.12
N LEU A 91 -3.30 0.33 -8.89
CA LEU A 91 -2.80 1.52 -8.19
C LEU A 91 -3.13 2.80 -8.98
N MET A 92 -2.90 2.80 -10.29
CA MET A 92 -3.30 3.91 -11.16
C MET A 92 -4.82 4.11 -11.16
N GLY A 93 -5.59 3.04 -11.24
CA GLY A 93 -7.06 3.07 -11.15
C GLY A 93 -7.59 3.54 -9.79
N GLY A 94 -6.78 3.46 -8.73
CA GLY A 94 -7.06 3.97 -7.40
C GLY A 94 -6.69 5.45 -7.21
N GLY A 95 -6.07 6.08 -8.21
CA GLY A 95 -5.71 7.50 -8.21
C GLY A 95 -4.23 7.80 -8.05
N ALA A 96 -3.34 6.80 -8.14
CA ALA A 96 -1.91 7.06 -8.26
C ALA A 96 -1.59 7.84 -9.54
N GLN A 97 -0.62 8.75 -9.46
CA GLN A 97 -0.13 9.51 -10.62
C GLN A 97 0.89 8.72 -11.44
N SER A 98 1.74 7.98 -10.75
CA SER A 98 2.75 7.14 -11.34
C SER A 98 3.02 5.96 -10.42
N VAL A 99 3.48 4.87 -11.03
CA VAL A 99 3.91 3.68 -10.31
C VAL A 99 5.25 3.25 -10.88
N GLU A 100 6.24 3.16 -10.01
CA GLU A 100 7.57 2.67 -10.34
C GLU A 100 7.86 1.39 -9.57
N MET A 101 8.85 0.65 -10.05
CA MET A 101 9.39 -0.52 -9.38
C MET A 101 10.88 -0.27 -9.21
N ASP A 102 11.38 -0.48 -8.00
CA ASP A 102 12.81 -0.45 -7.74
C ASP A 102 13.51 -1.45 -8.66
N SER A 103 14.66 -1.05 -9.21
CA SER A 103 15.48 -1.90 -10.06
C SER A 103 16.21 -2.97 -9.24
N ASN A 104 16.35 -2.78 -7.93
CA ASN A 104 17.01 -3.72 -7.03
C ASN A 104 16.03 -4.73 -6.43
N ILE A 105 16.51 -5.96 -6.28
CA ILE A 105 15.82 -7.00 -5.51
C ILE A 105 16.27 -6.88 -4.05
N HIS A 106 15.30 -6.81 -3.15
CA HIS A 106 15.54 -6.69 -1.71
C HIS A 106 15.37 -8.05 -1.03
N PHE A 107 16.19 -8.34 -0.03
CA PHE A 107 16.13 -9.59 0.74
C PHE A 107 15.68 -9.30 2.17
N PHE A 108 14.46 -9.72 2.51
CA PHE A 108 13.90 -9.51 3.85
C PHE A 108 13.76 -10.80 4.63
N LYS A 109 14.08 -10.74 5.93
CA LYS A 109 13.75 -11.81 6.88
C LYS A 109 12.26 -11.73 7.21
N VAL A 110 11.50 -12.72 6.78
CA VAL A 110 10.06 -12.81 6.97
C VAL A 110 9.74 -13.91 7.96
N GLY A 111 9.09 -13.52 9.07
CA GLY A 111 8.65 -14.41 10.13
C GLY A 111 7.17 -14.81 10.03
N SER A 112 6.81 -15.95 10.63
CA SER A 112 5.44 -16.25 11.03
C SER A 112 5.03 -15.41 12.26
N ASN A 113 3.73 -15.18 12.44
CA ASN A 113 3.20 -14.35 13.54
C ASN A 113 3.40 -14.95 14.95
N ASP A 114 3.80 -16.22 15.03
CA ASP A 114 4.17 -16.94 16.25
C ASP A 114 5.70 -16.94 16.53
N GLY A 115 6.49 -16.26 15.70
CA GLY A 115 7.93 -16.10 15.87
C GLY A 115 8.78 -17.34 15.54
N SER A 116 8.16 -18.44 15.10
CA SER A 116 8.81 -19.76 15.04
C SER A 116 9.60 -20.02 13.74
N ILE A 117 9.21 -19.39 12.63
CA ILE A 117 9.81 -19.63 11.31
C ILE A 117 10.18 -18.31 10.68
N ALA A 118 11.47 -18.11 10.39
CA ALA A 118 11.96 -16.99 9.60
C ALA A 118 12.64 -17.48 8.33
N ARG A 119 12.27 -16.92 7.17
CA ARG A 119 12.91 -17.18 5.87
C ARG A 119 13.36 -15.87 5.25
N ILE A 120 14.45 -15.91 4.49
CA ILE A 120 14.87 -14.77 3.66
C ILE A 120 14.11 -14.87 2.34
N LEU A 121 13.34 -13.84 1.99
CA LEU A 121 12.58 -13.80 0.74
C LEU A 121 13.05 -12.66 -0.18
N PRO A 122 13.33 -12.95 -1.46
CA PRO A 122 13.53 -11.92 -2.46
C PRO A 122 12.20 -11.19 -2.69
N THR A 123 12.26 -9.87 -2.64
CA THR A 123 11.10 -8.99 -2.61
C THR A 123 11.33 -7.83 -3.57
N ASN A 124 10.36 -7.58 -4.45
CA ASN A 124 10.31 -6.40 -5.29
C ASN A 124 9.66 -5.26 -4.50
N LEU A 125 10.17 -4.05 -4.67
CA LEU A 125 9.57 -2.85 -4.10
C LEU A 125 8.88 -2.06 -5.21
N HIS A 126 7.57 -1.89 -5.09
CA HIS A 126 6.80 -0.99 -5.93
C HIS A 126 6.52 0.29 -5.15
N LYS A 127 6.55 1.43 -5.83
CA LYS A 127 6.24 2.74 -5.27
C LYS A 127 5.20 3.41 -6.15
N ALA A 128 4.04 3.71 -5.58
CA ALA A 128 3.04 4.57 -6.18
C ALA A 128 3.16 5.99 -5.61
N ILE A 129 3.19 6.99 -6.50
CA ILE A 129 3.16 8.41 -6.12
C ILE A 129 1.70 8.87 -6.16
N LEU A 130 1.21 9.37 -5.03
CA LEU A 130 -0.16 9.84 -4.85
C LEU A 130 -0.14 11.34 -4.55
N LEU A 131 -1.18 12.07 -4.98
CA LEU A 131 -1.36 13.46 -4.57
C LEU A 131 -2.38 13.57 -3.44
N GLY A 132 -1.97 14.19 -2.34
CA GLY A 132 -2.91 14.80 -1.42
C GLY A 132 -3.59 15.98 -2.11
N LYS A 133 -4.85 15.84 -2.53
CA LYS A 133 -5.61 16.99 -3.05
C LYS A 133 -5.93 17.92 -1.88
N ALA A 134 -5.48 19.16 -1.95
CA ALA A 134 -5.93 20.20 -1.01
C ALA A 134 -7.45 20.37 -1.13
N VAL A 135 -8.14 20.53 0.01
CA VAL A 135 -9.54 20.95 0.01
C VAL A 135 -9.59 22.40 -0.44
N VAL A 136 -10.08 22.67 -1.65
CA VAL A 136 -10.44 24.03 -2.06
C VAL A 136 -11.76 24.35 -1.37
N THR A 137 -11.70 25.07 -0.25
CA THR A 137 -12.90 25.69 0.34
C THR A 137 -13.28 26.88 -0.54
N HIS A 138 -14.41 26.78 -1.24
CA HIS A 138 -15.07 27.90 -1.91
C HIS A 138 -15.93 28.69 -0.92
#